data_AF-A0A3D3UEF7-F1
#
_entry.id   AF-A0A3D3UEF7-F1
#
_cell.length_a   1.000
_cell.length_b   1.000
_cell.length_c   1.000
_cell.angle_alpha   90.00
_cell.angle_beta   90.00
_cell.angle_gamma   90.00
#
_symmetry.space_group_name_H-M   'P 1'
#
loop_
_entity.id
_entity.type
_entity.pdbx_description
1 polymer ?
#
loop_
_entity_poly.entity_id
_entity_poly.type
_entity_poly.pdbx_seq_one_letter_code
_entity_poly.pdbx_strand_id
1 'polypeptide(L)' 'MQQEIKLHDVPDGGRVVVAMSGGVDSSVAAALMHDAGYETIGVTLQLYDHGAAVARPGSCCAGQDIHDARRVA' A
#
# COMPACT_ATOMS: atom_id res chain seq x y z
N MET A 1 2.75 3.72 23.30
CA MET A 1 2.19 2.37 23.43
C MET A 1 2.07 1.82 22.01
N GLN A 2 3.12 1.17 21.52
CA GLN A 2 3.07 0.46 20.23
C GLN A 2 2.58 -0.95 20.56
N GLN A 3 1.44 -1.38 20.00
CA GLN A 3 1.04 -2.77 20.10
C GLN A 3 1.97 -3.61 19.22
N GLU A 4 2.40 -4.78 19.71
CA GLU A 4 3.17 -5.74 18.92
C GLU A 4 2.24 -6.32 17.83
N ILE A 5 2.43 -5.89 16.59
CA ILE A 5 1.64 -6.38 15.46
C ILE A 5 2.22 -7.72 15.03
N LYS A 6 1.47 -8.80 15.26
CA LYS A 6 1.75 -10.15 14.71
C LYS A 6 0.60 -10.63 13.84
N LEU A 7 0.93 -11.05 12.62
CA LEU A 7 0.00 -11.67 11.68
C LEU A 7 -0.06 -13.18 11.96
N HIS A 8 -1.28 -13.72 11.98
CA HIS A 8 -1.52 -15.16 12.16
C HIS A 8 -0.98 -15.95 10.95
N ASP A 9 -0.32 -17.08 11.20
CA ASP A 9 0.33 -17.94 10.19
C ASP A 9 1.39 -17.26 9.31
N VAL A 10 1.86 -16.07 9.68
CA VAL A 10 2.99 -15.43 9.03
C VAL A 10 4.19 -15.50 9.99
N PRO A 11 5.31 -16.12 9.59
CA PRO A 11 6.50 -16.17 10.44
C PRO A 11 7.01 -14.76 10.74
N ASP A 12 7.72 -14.61 11.86
CA ASP A 12 8.43 -13.36 12.16
C ASP A 12 9.40 -13.04 11.00
N GLY A 13 9.38 -11.80 10.50
CA GLY A 13 10.14 -11.42 9.30
C GLY A 13 9.57 -11.94 7.98
N GLY A 14 8.40 -12.57 8.00
CA GLY A 14 7.72 -13.07 6.81
C GLY A 14 7.38 -11.97 5.79
N ARG A 15 7.15 -12.38 4.54
CA ARG A 15 6.83 -11.47 3.45
C ARG A 15 5.36 -11.09 3.45
N VAL A 16 5.08 -9.79 3.41
CA VAL A 16 3.74 -9.22 3.35
C VAL A 16 3.62 -8.32 2.14
N VAL A 17 2.59 -8.55 1.33
CA VAL A 17 2.25 -7.67 0.20
C VAL A 17 1.13 -6.73 0.63
N VAL A 18 1.36 -5.43 0.53
CA VAL A 18 0.36 -4.40 0.83
C VAL A 18 -0.16 -3.83 -0.49
N ALA A 19 -1.48 -3.87 -0.67
CA ALA A 19 -2.13 -3.18 -1.78
C ALA A 19 -2.05 -1.66 -1.56
N MET A 20 -1.24 -0.99 -2.38
CA MET A 20 -0.95 0.44 -2.30
C MET A 20 -1.83 1.22 -3.27
N SER A 21 -2.89 1.84 -2.76
CA SER A 21 -3.79 2.69 -3.55
C SER A 21 -3.24 4.09 -3.80
N GLY A 22 -2.15 4.48 -3.12
CA GLY A 22 -1.66 5.86 -3.07
C GLY A 22 -2.25 6.68 -1.93
N GLY A 23 -3.27 6.16 -1.24
CA GLY A 23 -3.90 6.81 -0.09
C GLY A 23 -3.16 6.62 1.24
N VAL A 24 -3.60 7.37 2.26
CA VAL A 24 -3.01 7.37 3.60
C VAL A 24 -3.17 6.02 4.31
N ASP A 25 -4.33 5.37 4.20
CA ASP A 25 -4.60 4.12 4.93
C ASP A 25 -3.64 3.00 4.51
N SER A 26 -3.45 2.79 3.21
CA SER A 26 -2.48 1.81 2.71
C SER A 26 -1.04 2.18 3.07
N SER A 27 -0.75 3.49 3.13
CA SER A 27 0.59 3.98 3.51
C SER A 27 0.92 3.70 4.97
N VAL A 28 -0.02 3.96 5.87
CA VAL A 28 0.13 3.64 7.30
C VAL A 28 0.18 2.13 7.50
N ALA A 29 -0.65 1.35 6.78
CA ALA A 29 -0.58 -0.11 6.85
C ALA A 29 0.80 -0.64 6.46
N ALA A 30 1.40 -0.15 5.36
CA ALA A 30 2.74 -0.52 4.95
C ALA A 30 3.80 -0.14 5.99
N ALA A 31 3.73 1.09 6.53
CA ALA A 31 4.65 1.54 7.58
C ALA A 31 4.56 0.67 8.84
N LEU A 32 3.35 0.32 9.28
CA LEU A 32 3.14 -0.54 10.45
C LEU A 32 3.68 -1.95 10.25
N MET A 33 3.54 -2.54 9.06
CA MET A 33 4.12 -3.87 8.78
C MET A 33 5.65 -3.81 8.76
N HIS A 34 6.22 -2.75 8.19
CA HIS A 34 7.67 -2.53 8.17
C HIS A 34 8.22 -2.36 9.59
N ASP A 35 7.60 -1.50 10.41
CA ASP A 35 8.00 -1.25 11.80
C ASP A 35 7.83 -2.49 12.68
N ALA A 36 6.86 -3.36 12.36
CA ALA A 36 6.68 -4.67 13.00
C ALA A 36 7.72 -5.72 12.55
N GLY A 37 8.60 -5.40 11.60
CA GLY A 37 9.71 -6.23 11.18
C GLY A 37 9.42 -7.19 10.03
N TYR A 38 8.28 -7.04 9.33
CA TYR A 38 7.95 -7.86 8.16
C TYR A 38 8.67 -7.38 6.89
N GLU A 39 9.02 -8.31 6.00
CA GLU A 39 9.46 -7.97 4.63
C GLU A 39 8.26 -7.43 3.84
N THR A 40 8.11 -6.10 3.85
CA THR A 40 6.93 -5.42 3.31
C THR A 40 7.14 -5.01 1.86
N ILE A 41 6.23 -5.41 0.98
CA ILE A 41 6.25 -5.09 -0.46
C ILE A 41 4.96 -4.37 -0.83
N GLY A 42 5.07 -3.11 -1.27
CA GLY A 42 3.95 -2.35 -1.81
C GLY A 42 3.62 -2.76 -3.24
N VAL A 43 2.34 -3.01 -3.55
CA VAL A 43 1.86 -3.30 -4.90
C VAL A 43 0.71 -2.37 -5.26
N THR A 44 0.85 -1.64 -6.36
CA THR A 44 -0.22 -0.81 -6.92
C THR A 44 -0.84 -1.54 -8.10
N LEU A 45 -2.16 -1.69 -8.09
CA LEU A 45 -2.92 -2.31 -9.17
C LEU A 45 -3.61 -1.22 -10.00
N GLN A 46 -3.27 -1.13 -11.29
CA GLN A 46 -3.98 -0.26 -12.22
C GLN A 46 -5.16 -1.04 -12.83
N LEU A 47 -6.35 -0.87 -12.26
CA LEU A 47 -7.55 -1.64 -12.63
C LEU A 47 -8.47 -0.93 -13.64
N TYR A 48 -8.19 0.34 -13.98
CA TYR A 48 -9.00 1.13 -14.91
C TYR A 48 -8.23 1.57 -16.16
N ASP A 49 -8.95 1.54 -17.28
CA ASP A 49 -8.57 2.04 -18.59
C ASP A 49 -8.20 3.54 -18.56
N HIS A 50 -7.15 3.88 -19.30
CA HIS A 50 -6.51 5.20 -19.42
C HIS A 50 -7.40 6.36 -19.92
N GLY A 51 -8.63 6.14 -20.38
CA GLY A 51 -9.43 7.15 -21.09
C GLY A 51 -10.38 7.97 -20.23
N ALA A 52 -11.09 7.35 -19.28
CA ALA A 52 -12.20 8.00 -18.56
C ALA A 52 -11.93 8.27 -17.07
N ALA A 53 -11.05 7.50 -16.44
CA ALA A 53 -10.78 7.61 -15.00
C ALA A 53 -9.66 8.60 -14.66
N VAL A 54 -8.67 8.80 -15.56
CA VAL A 54 -7.48 9.62 -15.30
C VAL A 54 -7.81 11.10 -15.01
N ALA A 55 -8.94 11.60 -15.52
CA ALA A 55 -9.37 12.98 -15.37
C ALA A 55 -10.23 13.25 -14.11
N ARG A 56 -10.56 12.23 -13.32
CA ARG A 56 -11.38 12.40 -12.10
C ARG A 56 -10.47 12.55 -10.88
N PRO A 57 -10.45 13.73 -10.23
CA PRO A 57 -9.78 13.89 -8.95
C PRO A 57 -10.32 12.87 -7.93
N GLY A 58 -9.45 12.11 -7.28
CA GLY A 58 -9.83 11.12 -6.26
C GLY A 58 -10.31 9.76 -6.79
N SER A 59 -10.19 9.47 -8.09
CA SER A 59 -10.35 8.10 -8.56
C SER A 59 -9.13 7.27 -8.16
N CYS A 60 -9.33 6.36 -7.20
CA CYS A 60 -8.35 5.36 -6.79
C CYS A 60 -7.69 4.72 -8.01
N CYS A 61 -6.35 4.78 -8.06
CA CYS A 61 -5.50 4.22 -9.12
C CYS A 61 -5.45 5.03 -10.43
N ALA A 62 -5.75 6.34 -10.40
CA ALA A 62 -5.39 7.27 -11.48
C ALA A 62 -3.92 7.73 -11.36
N GLY A 63 -3.33 8.28 -12.43
CA GLY A 63 -1.87 8.50 -12.55
C GLY A 63 -1.17 9.12 -11.33
N GLN A 64 -1.79 10.08 -10.64
CA GLN A 64 -1.23 10.69 -9.43
C GLN A 64 -1.10 9.69 -8.27
N ASP A 65 -2.11 8.86 -8.04
CA ASP A 65 -2.14 7.87 -6.97
C ASP A 65 -1.02 6.83 -7.13
N ILE A 66 -0.69 6.46 -8.37
CA ILE A 66 0.43 5.55 -8.67
C ILE A 66 1.77 6.20 -8.25
N HIS A 67 1.93 7.49 -8.52
CA HIS A 67 3.11 8.23 -8.09
C HIS A 67 3.17 8.38 -6.57
N ASP A 68 2.04 8.58 -5.92
CA ASP A 68 1.93 8.70 -4.48
C ASP A 68 2.26 7.38 -3.80
N ALA A 69 1.73 6.26 -4.29
CA ALA A 69 2.07 4.91 -3.85
C ALA A 69 3.57 4.63 -3.97
N ARG A 70 4.19 5.02 -5.10
CA ARG A 70 5.64 4.86 -5.32
C ARG A 70 6.49 5.68 -4.35
N ARG A 71 6.02 6.84 -3.88
CA ARG A 71 6.80 7.66 -2.93
C ARG A 71 6.82 7.07 -1.52
N VAL A 72 5.83 6.25 -1.19
CA VAL A 72 5.67 5.66 0.14
C VAL A 72 6.39 4.32 0.25
N ALA A 73 6.30 3.48 -0.79
CA ALA A 73 6.78 2.10 -0.79
C ALA A 73 8.26 1.95 -1.19
#